data_AF-A0A523KB93-F1
#
_entry.id   AF-A0A523KB93-F1
#
_cell.length_a   1.000
_cell.length_b   1.000
_cell.length_c   1.000
_cell.angle_alpha   90.00
_cell.angle_beta   90.00
_cell.angle_gamma   90.00
#
_symmetry.space_group_name_H-M   'P 1'
#
loop_
_entity.id
_entity.type
_entity.pdbx_description
1 polymer ?
#
loop_
_entity_poly.entity_id
_entity_poly.type
_entity_poly.pdbx_seq_one_letter_code
_entity_poly.pdbx_strand_id
1 'polypeptide(L)'
;MPKKKVTKKKAATKVPNYPRHSLDRSLRIPKGILDQNAGRECTDRETAEFIGVKYNAGPYSSELSSAIKFGLLERPEAGKVKLTEIARNILKPQQKDSLITGLRSAVLKAPVISDVYTHYRGENLPDDQFFINTLSDKYKIPSDKISEFKEIFIDTLNKAELIKEHDGKWRVLDISSESTARVKKEESFSKLEKSAKVKSGDTCFIMMPFAEPIGSYYSKIYQPAIEKAGLSPVRADNEIFGTGKIMDQIWSGIHSAKVLVAELTNRNPNVFYELGLAHALQKPVVLVSSNEVDVPFDLKHIRVIYYDVSDPFWGSQLIDKVAENILSAIENPEEAVLKNVE
;
A
#
# COMPACT_ATOMS: atom_id res chain seq x y z
N MET A 1 -6.36 27.22 -69.89
CA MET A 1 -5.45 26.44 -69.02
C MET A 1 -6.09 26.26 -67.65
N PRO A 2 -6.39 25.03 -67.19
CA PRO A 2 -7.08 24.81 -65.92
C PRO A 2 -6.11 24.91 -64.73
N LYS A 3 -6.54 25.59 -63.65
CA LYS A 3 -5.81 25.75 -62.40
C LYS A 3 -5.73 24.40 -61.65
N LYS A 4 -4.51 23.88 -61.44
CA LYS A 4 -4.26 22.72 -60.57
C LYS A 4 -4.61 23.05 -59.12
N LYS A 5 -5.60 22.35 -58.55
CA LYS A 5 -5.89 22.35 -57.11
C LYS A 5 -4.72 21.68 -56.37
N VAL A 6 -4.10 22.43 -55.46
CA VAL A 6 -3.09 21.90 -54.52
C VAL A 6 -3.83 21.24 -53.36
N THR A 7 -3.83 19.91 -53.31
CA THR A 7 -4.32 19.14 -52.17
C THR A 7 -3.29 19.18 -51.04
N LYS A 8 -3.62 19.86 -49.92
CA LYS A 8 -2.85 19.81 -48.67
C LYS A 8 -2.82 18.36 -48.16
N LYS A 9 -1.63 17.73 -48.11
CA LYS A 9 -1.41 16.47 -47.38
C LYS A 9 -1.67 16.72 -45.90
N LYS A 10 -2.66 16.02 -45.31
CA LYS A 10 -2.84 15.95 -43.85
C LYS A 10 -1.56 15.35 -43.24
N ALA A 11 -0.99 16.02 -42.24
CA ALA A 11 0.13 15.48 -41.48
C ALA A 11 -0.28 14.12 -40.87
N ALA A 12 0.58 13.11 -41.00
CA ALA A 12 0.33 11.80 -40.41
C ALA A 12 0.24 11.96 -38.88
N THR A 13 -0.93 11.66 -38.31
CA THR A 13 -1.17 11.73 -36.86
C THR A 13 -0.25 10.73 -36.17
N LYS A 14 0.74 11.24 -35.42
CA LYS A 14 1.70 10.44 -34.65
C LYS A 14 0.92 9.56 -33.68
N VAL A 15 1.11 8.24 -33.72
CA VAL A 15 0.40 7.31 -32.83
C VAL A 15 0.74 7.67 -31.38
N PRO A 16 -0.25 7.91 -30.51
CA PRO A 16 0.01 8.27 -29.13
C PRO A 16 0.82 7.19 -28.40
N ASN A 17 1.89 7.61 -27.72
CA ASN A 17 2.76 6.74 -26.94
C ASN A 17 2.20 6.50 -25.54
N TYR A 18 0.91 6.20 -25.42
CA TYR A 18 0.24 5.82 -24.17
C TYR A 18 -0.94 4.87 -24.47
N PRO A 19 -1.48 4.12 -23.49
CA PRO A 19 -2.64 3.25 -23.70
C PRO A 19 -3.89 4.05 -24.05
N ARG A 20 -4.65 3.63 -25.06
CA ARG A 20 -5.89 4.32 -25.49
C ARG A 20 -7.17 3.77 -24.85
N HIS A 21 -7.00 2.89 -23.88
CA HIS A 21 -8.07 2.30 -23.10
C HIS A 21 -7.59 2.27 -21.66
N SER A 22 -8.51 2.29 -20.70
CA SER A 22 -8.18 2.07 -19.29
C SER A 22 -7.60 0.67 -19.09
N LEU A 23 -6.92 0.47 -17.95
CA LEU A 23 -6.37 -0.83 -17.57
C LEU A 23 -7.44 -1.92 -17.56
N ASP A 24 -8.62 -1.63 -17.01
CA ASP A 24 -9.74 -2.57 -16.93
C ASP A 24 -10.20 -3.04 -18.32
N ARG A 25 -10.43 -2.09 -19.24
CA ARG A 25 -10.80 -2.42 -20.63
C ARG A 25 -9.70 -3.20 -21.35
N SER A 26 -8.44 -2.93 -21.03
CA SER A 26 -7.28 -3.58 -21.67
C SER A 26 -7.08 -5.04 -21.24
N LEU A 27 -7.82 -5.55 -20.24
CA LEU A 27 -7.75 -6.94 -19.79
C LEU A 27 -8.54 -7.92 -20.66
N ARG A 28 -9.43 -7.44 -21.55
CA ARG A 28 -10.29 -8.31 -22.36
C ARG A 28 -9.52 -9.25 -23.28
N ILE A 29 -8.51 -8.76 -24.01
CA ILE A 29 -7.63 -9.60 -24.84
C ILE A 29 -6.80 -10.58 -24.00
N PRO A 30 -6.04 -10.14 -22.98
CA PRO A 30 -5.34 -11.03 -22.05
C PRO A 30 -6.22 -12.14 -21.46
N LYS A 31 -7.46 -11.81 -21.08
CA LYS A 31 -8.43 -12.78 -20.57
C LYS A 31 -8.82 -13.80 -21.64
N GLY A 32 -9.12 -13.37 -22.87
CA GLY A 32 -9.40 -14.29 -23.98
C GLY A 32 -8.25 -15.27 -24.26
N ILE A 33 -7.00 -14.81 -24.22
CA ILE A 33 -5.82 -15.69 -24.40
C ILE A 33 -5.68 -16.69 -23.24
N LEU A 34 -5.96 -16.25 -22.01
CA LEU A 34 -5.93 -17.12 -20.83
C LEU A 34 -7.01 -18.20 -20.92
N ASP A 35 -8.25 -17.81 -21.24
CA ASP A 35 -9.41 -18.69 -21.27
C ASP A 35 -9.33 -19.70 -22.42
N GLN A 36 -8.86 -19.29 -23.60
CA GLN A 36 -8.83 -20.13 -24.80
C GLN A 36 -7.53 -20.92 -24.98
N ASN A 37 -6.39 -20.43 -24.48
CA ASN A 37 -5.08 -21.06 -24.71
C ASN A 37 -4.14 -21.05 -23.48
N ALA A 38 -4.68 -20.92 -22.27
CA ALA A 38 -3.92 -20.95 -21.01
C ALA A 38 -2.76 -19.92 -20.92
N GLY A 39 -2.85 -18.82 -21.68
CA GLY A 39 -1.83 -17.77 -21.68
C GLY A 39 -0.57 -18.12 -22.47
N ARG A 40 -0.61 -19.16 -23.32
CA ARG A 40 0.50 -19.51 -24.22
C ARG A 40 0.64 -18.48 -25.35
N GLU A 41 1.81 -18.49 -25.98
CA GLU A 41 2.07 -17.68 -27.18
C GLU A 41 1.04 -17.96 -28.27
N CYS A 42 0.55 -16.91 -28.90
CA CYS A 42 -0.40 -16.96 -30.01
C CYS A 42 -0.21 -15.75 -30.94
N THR A 43 -0.76 -15.84 -32.14
CA THR A 43 -0.74 -14.79 -33.15
C THR A 43 -1.78 -13.70 -32.85
N ASP A 44 -1.55 -12.49 -33.35
CA ASP A 44 -2.54 -11.40 -33.23
C ASP A 44 -3.91 -11.84 -33.79
N ARG A 45 -3.94 -12.60 -34.90
CA ARG A 45 -5.19 -13.12 -35.47
C ARG A 45 -5.95 -14.03 -34.51
N GLU A 46 -5.28 -14.99 -33.88
CA GLU A 46 -5.89 -15.88 -32.89
C GLU A 46 -6.45 -15.10 -31.71
N THR A 47 -5.77 -14.03 -31.25
CA THR A 47 -6.32 -13.21 -30.15
C THR A 47 -7.62 -12.49 -30.52
N ALA A 48 -7.82 -12.13 -31.79
CA ALA A 48 -9.08 -11.55 -32.26
C ALA A 48 -10.19 -12.61 -32.27
N GLU A 49 -9.87 -13.83 -32.69
CA GLU A 49 -10.79 -14.96 -32.66
C GLU A 49 -11.20 -15.33 -31.24
N PHE A 50 -10.26 -15.36 -30.28
CA PHE A 50 -10.52 -15.66 -28.86
C PHE A 50 -11.52 -14.72 -28.20
N ILE A 51 -11.61 -13.47 -28.66
CA ILE A 51 -12.54 -12.46 -28.15
C ILE A 51 -13.74 -12.21 -29.08
N GLY A 52 -13.90 -13.04 -30.12
CA GLY A 52 -15.05 -13.00 -31.03
C GLY A 52 -15.11 -11.77 -31.94
N VAL A 53 -13.99 -11.17 -32.31
CA VAL A 53 -13.95 -10.01 -33.22
C VAL A 53 -13.17 -10.29 -34.49
N LYS A 54 -13.48 -9.55 -35.56
CA LYS A 54 -12.76 -9.66 -36.82
C LYS A 54 -11.35 -9.05 -36.70
N TYR A 55 -10.34 -9.83 -37.06
CA TYR A 55 -8.95 -9.37 -37.10
C TYR A 55 -8.79 -8.13 -38.01
N ASN A 56 -8.05 -7.13 -37.54
CA ASN A 56 -7.85 -5.83 -38.20
C ASN A 56 -9.15 -5.05 -38.52
N ALA A 57 -10.23 -5.28 -37.77
CA ALA A 57 -11.46 -4.48 -37.84
C ALA A 57 -11.75 -3.78 -36.51
N GLY A 58 -12.28 -2.56 -36.58
CA GLY A 58 -12.74 -1.82 -35.41
C GLY A 58 -11.61 -1.45 -34.42
N PRO A 59 -11.90 -1.34 -33.12
CA PRO A 59 -10.94 -0.89 -32.09
C PRO A 59 -9.91 -1.96 -31.71
N TYR A 60 -9.96 -3.17 -32.27
CA TYR A 60 -9.12 -4.31 -31.88
C TYR A 60 -7.61 -3.95 -31.82
N SER A 61 -7.05 -3.39 -32.89
CA SER A 61 -5.61 -3.08 -32.94
C SER A 61 -5.20 -2.05 -31.88
N SER A 62 -6.11 -1.14 -31.53
CA SER A 62 -5.88 -0.13 -30.50
C SER A 62 -5.98 -0.68 -29.08
N GLU A 63 -6.83 -1.67 -28.88
CA GLU A 63 -6.97 -2.41 -27.62
C GLU A 63 -5.75 -3.31 -27.38
N LEU A 64 -5.32 -4.06 -28.40
CA LEU A 64 -4.09 -4.87 -28.34
C LEU A 64 -2.87 -4.00 -28.01
N SER A 65 -2.75 -2.84 -28.67
CA SER A 65 -1.68 -1.88 -28.37
C SER A 65 -1.75 -1.37 -26.92
N SER A 66 -2.94 -1.19 -26.36
CA SER A 66 -3.12 -0.74 -24.97
C SER A 66 -2.70 -1.83 -23.99
N ALA A 67 -3.11 -3.09 -24.22
CA ALA A 67 -2.71 -4.23 -23.41
C ALA A 67 -1.18 -4.44 -23.38
N ILE A 68 -0.51 -4.28 -24.52
CA ILE A 68 0.96 -4.33 -24.61
C ILE A 68 1.60 -3.19 -23.82
N LYS A 69 1.08 -1.96 -23.93
CA LYS A 69 1.61 -0.79 -23.20
C LYS A 69 1.45 -0.91 -21.68
N PHE A 70 0.38 -1.54 -21.20
CA PHE A 70 0.23 -1.90 -19.79
C PHE A 70 1.14 -3.06 -19.35
N GLY A 71 1.88 -3.68 -20.26
CA GLY A 71 2.72 -4.85 -19.97
C GLY A 71 1.91 -6.11 -19.67
N LEU A 72 0.64 -6.17 -20.06
CA LEU A 72 -0.21 -7.37 -19.91
C LEU A 72 0.16 -8.45 -20.94
N LEU A 73 0.67 -8.01 -22.08
CA LEU A 73 1.15 -8.85 -23.17
C LEU A 73 2.56 -8.43 -23.55
N GLU A 74 3.41 -9.42 -23.84
CA GLU A 74 4.72 -9.21 -24.45
C GLU A 74 4.70 -9.68 -25.91
N ARG A 75 5.57 -9.08 -26.74
CA ARG A 75 5.81 -9.51 -28.11
C ARG A 75 7.12 -10.30 -28.17
N PRO A 76 7.09 -11.64 -28.12
CA PRO A 76 8.30 -12.46 -28.29
C PRO A 76 8.83 -12.34 -29.73
N GLU A 77 7.94 -12.24 -30.70
CA GLU A 77 8.27 -12.02 -32.12
C GLU A 77 7.19 -11.18 -32.82
N ALA A 78 7.50 -10.70 -34.03
CA ALA A 78 6.58 -9.88 -34.81
C ALA A 78 5.28 -10.64 -35.13
N GLY A 79 4.13 -10.04 -34.79
CA GLY A 79 2.81 -10.63 -35.07
C GLY A 79 2.35 -11.69 -34.06
N LYS A 80 3.16 -11.96 -33.02
CA LYS A 80 2.77 -12.81 -31.90
C LYS A 80 2.75 -12.04 -30.59
N VAL A 81 1.96 -12.56 -29.66
CA VAL A 81 1.84 -12.08 -28.28
C VAL A 81 1.77 -13.23 -27.30
N LYS A 82 2.19 -12.96 -26.07
CA LYS A 82 2.15 -13.91 -24.95
C LYS A 82 1.73 -13.19 -23.68
N LEU A 83 1.02 -13.91 -22.81
CA LEU A 83 0.57 -13.41 -21.51
C LEU A 83 1.77 -13.25 -20.57
N THR A 84 1.90 -12.07 -19.95
CA THR A 84 2.97 -11.78 -18.98
C THR A 84 2.59 -12.22 -17.57
N GLU A 85 3.57 -12.20 -16.66
CA GLU A 85 3.32 -12.45 -15.24
C GLU A 85 2.42 -11.37 -14.61
N ILE A 86 2.52 -10.11 -15.08
CA ILE A 86 1.62 -9.03 -14.65
C ILE A 86 0.17 -9.40 -14.96
N ALA A 87 -0.11 -9.87 -16.18
CA ALA A 87 -1.46 -10.29 -16.54
C ALA A 87 -1.93 -11.54 -15.79
N ARG A 88 -1.03 -12.50 -15.51
CA ARG A 88 -1.37 -13.68 -14.69
C ARG A 88 -1.74 -13.29 -13.27
N ASN A 89 -0.98 -12.39 -12.66
CA ASN A 89 -1.26 -11.85 -11.33
C ASN A 89 -2.62 -11.16 -11.26
N ILE A 90 -3.05 -10.48 -12.33
CA ILE A 90 -4.36 -9.83 -12.39
C ILE A 90 -5.49 -10.83 -12.66
N LEU A 91 -5.33 -11.72 -13.63
CA LEU A 91 -6.42 -12.57 -14.13
C LEU A 91 -6.59 -13.88 -13.35
N LYS A 92 -5.53 -14.39 -12.75
CA LYS A 92 -5.51 -15.65 -12.00
C LYS A 92 -4.59 -15.55 -10.76
N PRO A 93 -4.89 -14.63 -9.83
CA PRO A 93 -4.07 -14.42 -8.64
C PRO A 93 -3.90 -15.71 -7.83
N GLN A 94 -2.66 -16.02 -7.43
CA GLN A 94 -2.33 -17.19 -6.61
C GLN A 94 -2.11 -16.83 -5.13
N GLN A 95 -1.89 -15.56 -4.84
CA GLN A 95 -1.70 -15.03 -3.49
C GLN A 95 -2.69 -13.89 -3.24
N LYS A 96 -2.94 -13.61 -1.95
CA LYS A 96 -3.89 -12.59 -1.48
C LYS A 96 -3.66 -11.21 -2.14
N ASP A 97 -2.40 -10.86 -2.39
CA ASP A 97 -2.02 -9.54 -2.91
C ASP A 97 -1.60 -9.55 -4.40
N SER A 98 -1.67 -10.70 -5.09
CA SER A 98 -1.23 -10.82 -6.49
C SER A 98 -2.04 -9.88 -7.41
N LEU A 99 -3.35 -9.80 -7.21
CA LEU A 99 -4.24 -8.97 -8.02
C LEU A 99 -3.81 -7.50 -7.99
N ILE A 100 -3.73 -6.91 -6.79
CA ILE A 100 -3.44 -5.49 -6.63
C ILE A 100 -2.01 -5.16 -7.06
N THR A 101 -1.06 -6.05 -6.78
CA THR A 101 0.34 -5.94 -7.23
C THR A 101 0.44 -5.94 -8.75
N GLY A 102 -0.31 -6.83 -9.42
CA GLY A 102 -0.39 -6.89 -10.87
C GLY A 102 -0.98 -5.60 -11.46
N LEU A 103 -2.11 -5.13 -10.92
CA LEU A 103 -2.77 -3.90 -11.38
C LEU A 103 -1.84 -2.68 -11.28
N ARG A 104 -1.18 -2.50 -10.12
CA ARG A 104 -0.23 -1.41 -9.88
C ARG A 104 1.02 -1.52 -10.78
N SER A 105 1.53 -2.74 -10.98
CA SER A 105 2.65 -2.99 -11.90
C SER A 105 2.30 -2.61 -13.34
N ALA A 106 1.06 -2.86 -13.77
CA ALA A 106 0.58 -2.46 -15.09
C ALA A 106 0.56 -0.93 -15.26
N VAL A 107 0.13 -0.18 -14.23
CA VAL A 107 0.17 1.30 -14.24
C VAL A 107 1.60 1.80 -14.40
N LEU A 108 2.56 1.23 -13.67
CA LEU A 108 3.97 1.64 -13.76
C LEU A 108 4.63 1.31 -15.10
N LYS A 109 4.14 0.29 -15.82
CA LYS A 109 4.58 -0.05 -17.17
C LYS A 109 3.97 0.84 -18.26
N ALA A 110 2.79 1.41 -18.01
CA ALA A 110 2.07 2.23 -18.96
C ALA A 110 2.79 3.54 -19.28
N PRO A 111 3.28 3.75 -20.52
CA PRO A 111 3.98 4.97 -20.88
C PRO A 111 3.07 6.21 -20.73
N VAL A 112 3.65 7.35 -20.34
CA VAL A 112 2.97 8.61 -19.98
C VAL A 112 2.09 8.51 -18.74
N ILE A 113 1.23 7.47 -18.61
CA ILE A 113 0.44 7.25 -17.39
C ILE A 113 1.36 7.11 -16.18
N SER A 114 2.42 6.30 -16.28
CA SER A 114 3.42 6.12 -15.23
C SER A 114 4.13 7.44 -14.88
N ASP A 115 4.46 8.26 -15.87
CA ASP A 115 5.15 9.53 -15.67
C ASP A 115 4.23 10.60 -15.02
N VAL A 116 2.95 10.61 -15.36
CA VAL A 116 1.93 11.48 -14.74
C VAL A 116 1.64 11.01 -13.32
N TYR A 117 1.42 9.72 -13.12
CA TYR A 117 1.24 9.14 -11.78
C TYR A 117 2.42 9.47 -10.87
N THR A 118 3.65 9.23 -11.32
CA THR A 118 4.86 9.48 -10.54
C THR A 118 5.01 10.96 -10.17
N HIS A 119 4.57 11.88 -11.04
CA HIS A 119 4.67 13.31 -10.77
C HIS A 119 3.72 13.80 -9.67
N TYR A 120 2.50 13.26 -9.60
CA TYR A 120 1.48 13.68 -8.63
C TYR A 120 1.38 12.73 -7.43
N ARG A 121 2.21 11.71 -7.37
CA ARG A 121 2.17 10.69 -6.33
C ARG A 121 2.33 11.32 -4.94
N GLY A 122 1.37 11.05 -4.05
CA GLY A 122 1.32 11.63 -2.70
C GLY A 122 0.67 13.02 -2.63
N GLU A 123 0.31 13.59 -3.78
CA GLU A 123 -0.30 14.92 -3.91
C GLU A 123 -1.75 14.83 -4.39
N ASN A 124 -2.46 15.95 -4.29
CA ASN A 124 -3.76 16.11 -4.92
C ASN A 124 -3.56 16.49 -6.39
N LEU A 125 -4.38 15.95 -7.28
CA LEU A 125 -4.43 16.43 -8.65
C LEU A 125 -4.83 17.92 -8.65
N PRO A 126 -4.19 18.75 -9.50
CA PRO A 126 -4.54 20.15 -9.64
C PRO A 126 -5.98 20.34 -10.10
N ASP A 127 -6.50 21.56 -10.00
CA ASP A 127 -7.75 21.92 -10.65
C ASP A 127 -7.65 21.69 -12.17
N ASP A 128 -8.79 21.47 -12.82
CA ASP A 128 -8.85 20.86 -14.14
C ASP A 128 -8.01 21.59 -15.20
N GLN A 129 -8.05 22.92 -15.20
CA GLN A 129 -7.27 23.75 -16.13
C GLN A 129 -5.75 23.57 -15.96
N PHE A 130 -5.26 23.49 -14.72
CA PHE A 130 -3.84 23.32 -14.43
C PHE A 130 -3.37 21.91 -14.80
N PHE A 131 -4.21 20.91 -14.57
CA PHE A 131 -3.92 19.53 -14.97
C PHE A 131 -3.84 19.42 -16.50
N ILE A 132 -4.82 19.98 -17.23
CA ILE A 132 -4.82 20.05 -18.70
C ILE A 132 -3.56 20.72 -19.25
N ASN A 133 -3.18 21.88 -18.68
CA ASN A 133 -1.97 22.59 -19.09
C ASN A 133 -0.72 21.72 -18.88
N THR A 134 -0.63 21.01 -17.76
CA THR A 134 0.52 20.13 -17.49
C THR A 134 0.57 18.95 -18.47
N LEU A 135 -0.58 18.33 -18.78
CA LEU A 135 -0.68 17.24 -19.76
C LEU A 135 -0.23 17.69 -21.17
N SER A 136 -0.62 18.90 -21.58
CA SER A 136 -0.17 19.52 -22.82
C SER A 136 1.33 19.83 -22.81
N ASP A 137 1.79 20.60 -21.81
CA ASP A 137 3.08 21.26 -21.88
C ASP A 137 4.23 20.34 -21.48
N LYS A 138 4.03 19.53 -20.43
CA LYS A 138 5.05 18.62 -19.91
C LYS A 138 5.00 17.26 -20.62
N TYR A 139 3.81 16.69 -20.75
CA TYR A 139 3.64 15.33 -21.30
C TYR A 139 3.35 15.30 -22.80
N LYS A 140 3.25 16.47 -23.44
CA LYS A 140 3.09 16.63 -24.90
C LYS A 140 1.86 15.90 -25.45
N ILE A 141 0.79 15.82 -24.64
CA ILE A 141 -0.48 15.24 -25.06
C ILE A 141 -1.21 16.24 -25.96
N PRO A 142 -1.60 15.88 -27.19
CA PRO A 142 -2.34 16.76 -28.08
C PRO A 142 -3.67 17.22 -27.46
N SER A 143 -4.04 18.49 -27.68
CA SER A 143 -5.23 19.09 -27.06
C SER A 143 -6.53 18.35 -27.36
N ASP A 144 -6.66 17.78 -28.56
CA ASP A 144 -7.81 16.95 -28.99
C ASP A 144 -7.86 15.57 -28.30
N LYS A 145 -6.82 15.23 -27.53
CA LYS A 145 -6.65 13.95 -26.84
C LYS A 145 -6.59 14.05 -25.32
N ILE A 146 -6.55 15.26 -24.77
CA ILE A 146 -6.41 15.46 -23.32
C ILE A 146 -7.62 14.89 -22.57
N SER A 147 -8.85 15.17 -23.00
CA SER A 147 -10.04 14.64 -22.32
C SER A 147 -10.08 13.11 -22.32
N GLU A 148 -9.76 12.48 -23.47
CA GLU A 148 -9.64 11.03 -23.61
C GLU A 148 -8.57 10.48 -22.66
N PHE A 149 -7.39 11.10 -22.61
CA PHE A 149 -6.32 10.68 -21.71
C PHE A 149 -6.69 10.80 -20.24
N LYS A 150 -7.34 11.91 -19.83
CA LYS A 150 -7.76 12.14 -18.44
C LYS A 150 -8.71 11.05 -17.97
N GLU A 151 -9.71 10.70 -18.77
CA GLU A 151 -10.65 9.61 -18.46
C GLU A 151 -9.90 8.29 -18.28
N ILE A 152 -9.05 7.93 -19.25
CA ILE A 152 -8.22 6.71 -19.19
C ILE A 152 -7.34 6.70 -17.94
N PHE A 153 -6.71 7.83 -17.60
CA PHE A 153 -5.81 7.97 -16.47
C PHE A 153 -6.56 7.75 -15.14
N ILE A 154 -7.68 8.44 -14.94
CA ILE A 154 -8.48 8.33 -13.72
C ILE A 154 -9.05 6.92 -13.57
N ASP A 155 -9.65 6.34 -14.62
CA ASP A 155 -10.18 4.97 -14.59
C ASP A 155 -9.08 3.94 -14.28
N THR A 156 -7.89 4.15 -14.86
CA THR A 156 -6.74 3.28 -14.63
C THR A 156 -6.24 3.34 -13.19
N LEU A 157 -6.10 4.54 -12.63
CA LEU A 157 -5.66 4.70 -11.24
C LEU A 157 -6.71 4.21 -10.25
N ASN A 158 -8.00 4.43 -10.51
CA ASN A 158 -9.09 3.88 -9.70
C ASN A 158 -9.06 2.35 -9.69
N LYS A 159 -8.90 1.73 -10.86
CA LYS A 159 -8.81 0.27 -10.96
C LYS A 159 -7.63 -0.30 -10.15
N ALA A 160 -6.51 0.41 -10.10
CA ALA A 160 -5.30 0.00 -9.37
C ALA A 160 -5.27 0.46 -7.90
N GLU A 161 -6.34 1.08 -7.41
CA GLU A 161 -6.43 1.67 -6.06
C GLU A 161 -5.26 2.63 -5.78
N LEU A 162 -4.97 3.50 -6.75
CA LEU A 162 -3.90 4.50 -6.73
C LEU A 162 -4.40 5.93 -6.60
N ILE A 163 -5.71 6.11 -6.51
CA ILE A 163 -6.32 7.43 -6.36
C ILE A 163 -7.58 7.31 -5.50
N LYS A 164 -7.88 8.34 -4.73
CA LYS A 164 -9.11 8.46 -3.93
C LYS A 164 -9.69 9.86 -4.09
N GLU A 165 -11.01 9.96 -4.03
CA GLU A 165 -11.69 11.26 -3.99
C GLU A 165 -11.86 11.72 -2.54
N HIS A 166 -11.51 12.97 -2.26
CA HIS A 166 -11.69 13.63 -0.97
C HIS A 166 -12.04 15.10 -1.21
N ASP A 167 -13.17 15.56 -0.66
CA ASP A 167 -13.68 16.93 -0.82
C ASP A 167 -13.75 17.42 -2.28
N GLY A 168 -14.18 16.55 -3.19
CA GLY A 168 -14.29 16.85 -4.62
C GLY A 168 -12.95 16.98 -5.35
N LYS A 169 -11.83 16.62 -4.69
CA LYS A 169 -10.49 16.57 -5.28
C LYS A 169 -9.96 15.15 -5.29
N TRP A 170 -9.24 14.81 -6.35
CA TRP A 170 -8.60 13.51 -6.47
C TRP A 170 -7.22 13.54 -5.83
N ARG A 171 -6.95 12.65 -4.88
CA ARG A 171 -5.64 12.46 -4.25
C ARG A 171 -4.97 11.22 -4.83
N VAL A 172 -3.77 11.38 -5.39
CA VAL A 172 -2.96 10.26 -5.91
C VAL A 172 -2.19 9.64 -4.74
N LEU A 173 -2.36 8.34 -4.55
CA LEU A 173 -1.78 7.61 -3.44
C LEU A 173 -0.32 7.26 -3.71
N ASP A 174 0.52 7.48 -2.71
CA ASP A 174 1.89 7.00 -2.70
C ASP A 174 1.92 5.56 -2.16
N ILE A 175 2.11 4.59 -3.04
CA ILE A 175 2.16 3.16 -2.67
C ILE A 175 3.53 2.50 -2.82
N SER A 176 4.55 3.16 -3.39
CA SER A 176 5.92 2.56 -3.37
C SER A 176 6.59 2.74 -2.01
N SER A 177 5.97 3.50 -1.11
CA SER A 177 6.20 3.39 0.33
C SER A 177 5.73 2.05 0.93
N GLU A 178 4.99 1.21 0.22
CA GLU A 178 4.68 -0.15 0.67
C GLU A 178 5.51 -1.21 -0.03
N SER A 179 5.82 -1.17 -1.33
CA SER A 179 6.60 -2.26 -1.94
C SER A 179 8.11 -2.11 -1.76
N THR A 180 8.67 -0.92 -2.00
CA THR A 180 10.11 -0.66 -1.80
C THR A 180 10.42 -0.45 -0.33
N ALA A 181 9.49 0.12 0.44
CA ALA A 181 9.64 0.12 1.88
C ALA A 181 9.31 -1.23 2.51
N ARG A 182 8.45 -2.13 1.99
CA ARG A 182 8.38 -3.52 2.52
C ARG A 182 9.69 -4.26 2.28
N VAL A 183 10.30 -4.18 1.11
CA VAL A 183 11.60 -4.86 0.89
C VAL A 183 12.70 -4.25 1.76
N LYS A 184 12.80 -2.91 1.85
CA LYS A 184 13.74 -2.26 2.78
C LYS A 184 13.39 -2.46 4.25
N LYS A 185 12.10 -2.53 4.61
CA LYS A 185 11.61 -2.79 5.97
C LYS A 185 11.81 -4.24 6.35
N GLU A 186 11.64 -5.20 5.45
CA GLU A 186 11.94 -6.61 5.68
C GLU A 186 13.45 -6.79 5.85
N GLU A 187 14.28 -6.11 5.05
CA GLU A 187 15.72 -6.08 5.27
C GLU A 187 16.12 -5.37 6.58
N SER A 188 15.50 -4.25 6.93
CA SER A 188 15.79 -3.54 8.20
C SER A 188 15.24 -4.28 9.42
N PHE A 189 14.07 -4.89 9.30
CA PHE A 189 13.44 -5.71 10.33
C PHE A 189 14.26 -6.97 10.55
N SER A 190 14.70 -7.66 9.50
CA SER A 190 15.60 -8.83 9.65
C SER A 190 16.94 -8.44 10.27
N LYS A 191 17.45 -7.23 10.02
CA LYS A 191 18.64 -6.71 10.71
C LYS A 191 18.36 -6.43 12.19
N LEU A 192 17.25 -5.74 12.50
CA LEU A 192 16.81 -5.44 13.86
C LEU A 192 16.53 -6.72 14.67
N GLU A 193 15.89 -7.70 14.06
CA GLU A 193 15.58 -9.00 14.66
C GLU A 193 16.87 -9.77 15.01
N LYS A 194 17.91 -9.65 14.18
CA LYS A 194 19.23 -10.26 14.43
C LYS A 194 20.08 -9.49 15.43
N SER A 195 19.94 -8.17 15.52
CA SER A 195 20.73 -7.33 16.42
C SER A 195 20.11 -7.23 17.82
N ALA A 196 18.78 -7.12 17.89
CA ALA A 196 18.05 -7.00 19.14
C ALA A 196 18.31 -8.23 20.02
N LYS A 197 18.75 -7.98 21.26
CA LYS A 197 19.08 -9.02 22.24
C LYS A 197 17.82 -9.62 22.88
N VAL A 198 16.95 -10.22 22.06
CA VAL A 198 15.76 -10.96 22.50
C VAL A 198 16.17 -12.39 22.87
N LYS A 199 15.83 -12.83 24.08
CA LYS A 199 16.08 -14.19 24.56
C LYS A 199 14.79 -14.98 24.67
N SER A 200 14.90 -16.31 24.57
CA SER A 200 13.77 -17.20 24.87
C SER A 200 13.28 -16.95 26.29
N GLY A 201 12.00 -16.62 26.43
CA GLY A 201 11.35 -16.25 27.69
C GLY A 201 11.25 -14.75 27.96
N ASP A 202 11.84 -13.88 27.13
CA ASP A 202 11.59 -12.44 27.22
C ASP A 202 10.12 -12.13 26.88
N THR A 203 9.47 -11.31 27.72
CA THR A 203 8.05 -10.97 27.58
C THR A 203 7.86 -9.53 27.15
N CYS A 204 6.75 -9.26 26.46
CA CYS A 204 6.25 -7.90 26.22
C CYS A 204 4.89 -7.73 26.90
N PHE A 205 4.78 -6.74 27.78
CA PHE A 205 3.54 -6.45 28.49
C PHE A 205 2.72 -5.40 27.74
N ILE A 206 1.48 -5.73 27.40
CA ILE A 206 0.55 -4.83 26.68
C ILE A 206 -0.46 -4.23 27.66
N MET A 207 -0.45 -2.90 27.76
CA MET A 207 -1.40 -2.07 28.50
C MET A 207 -2.43 -1.54 27.50
N MET A 208 -3.67 -2.03 27.58
CA MET A 208 -4.70 -1.67 26.61
C MET A 208 -6.12 -1.67 27.20
N PRO A 209 -7.06 -0.91 26.61
CA PRO A 209 -8.47 -1.02 26.95
C PRO A 209 -9.04 -2.42 26.65
N PHE A 210 -9.85 -2.96 27.56
CA PHE A 210 -10.54 -4.24 27.36
C PHE A 210 -11.85 -4.12 26.57
N ALA A 211 -12.45 -2.93 26.54
CA ALA A 211 -13.73 -2.71 25.87
C ALA A 211 -13.57 -2.75 24.34
N GLU A 212 -14.57 -3.31 23.66
CA GLU A 212 -14.66 -3.25 22.20
C GLU A 212 -14.79 -1.80 21.70
N PRO A 213 -14.26 -1.48 20.51
CA PRO A 213 -13.61 -2.40 19.55
C PRO A 213 -12.15 -2.74 19.87
N ILE A 214 -11.51 -2.01 20.80
CA ILE A 214 -10.06 -2.10 21.06
C ILE A 214 -9.70 -3.43 21.73
N GLY A 215 -10.57 -3.96 22.60
CA GLY A 215 -10.37 -5.25 23.25
C GLY A 215 -10.06 -6.38 22.25
N SER A 216 -10.77 -6.43 21.11
CA SER A 216 -10.52 -7.44 20.07
C SER A 216 -9.17 -7.28 19.37
N TYR A 217 -8.54 -6.10 19.44
CA TYR A 217 -7.24 -5.84 18.79
C TYR A 217 -6.10 -6.61 19.46
N TYR A 218 -6.27 -7.10 20.70
CA TYR A 218 -5.27 -7.95 21.33
C TYR A 218 -4.91 -9.15 20.45
N SER A 219 -5.90 -10.01 20.19
CA SER A 219 -5.70 -11.24 19.40
C SER A 219 -5.40 -10.97 17.92
N LYS A 220 -5.91 -9.85 17.38
CA LYS A 220 -5.81 -9.54 15.94
C LYS A 220 -4.55 -8.77 15.57
N ILE A 221 -4.00 -7.99 16.51
CA ILE A 221 -2.95 -6.98 16.24
C ILE A 221 -1.78 -7.14 17.21
N TYR A 222 -2.00 -6.94 18.52
CA TYR A 222 -0.87 -6.82 19.45
C TYR A 222 -0.19 -8.16 19.72
N GLN A 223 -0.95 -9.23 19.91
CA GLN A 223 -0.42 -10.58 20.04
C GLN A 223 0.46 -10.96 18.84
N PRO A 224 -0.03 -10.91 17.58
CA PRO A 224 0.81 -11.26 16.44
C PRO A 224 1.99 -10.30 16.24
N ALA A 225 1.88 -9.02 16.61
CA ALA A 225 3.00 -8.08 16.54
C ALA A 225 4.11 -8.41 17.54
N ILE A 226 3.74 -8.74 18.76
CA ILE A 226 4.69 -9.12 19.83
C ILE A 226 5.38 -10.44 19.49
N GLU A 227 4.61 -11.44 19.05
CA GLU A 227 5.13 -12.74 18.61
C GLU A 227 6.06 -12.58 17.40
N LYS A 228 5.72 -11.69 16.45
CA LYS A 228 6.58 -11.36 15.30
C LYS A 228 7.91 -10.73 15.72
N ALA A 229 7.96 -10.02 16.85
CA ALA A 229 9.19 -9.49 17.42
C ALA A 229 9.96 -10.52 18.28
N GLY A 230 9.47 -11.77 18.38
CA GLY A 230 10.13 -12.86 19.09
C GLY A 230 9.93 -12.87 20.61
N LEU A 231 8.98 -12.09 21.14
CA LEU A 231 8.65 -12.06 22.58
C LEU A 231 7.34 -12.80 22.88
N SER A 232 7.18 -13.19 24.13
CA SER A 232 5.90 -13.72 24.64
C SER A 232 4.97 -12.56 25.04
N PRO A 233 3.75 -12.46 24.48
CA PRO A 233 2.79 -11.43 24.83
C PRO A 233 2.16 -11.70 26.19
N VAL A 234 2.18 -10.69 27.07
CA VAL A 234 1.54 -10.73 28.39
C VAL A 234 0.50 -9.63 28.46
N ARG A 235 -0.76 -10.01 28.71
CA ARG A 235 -1.87 -9.08 28.95
C ARG A 235 -2.43 -9.32 30.35
N ALA A 236 -2.84 -8.25 31.00
CA ALA A 236 -3.27 -8.25 32.39
C ALA A 236 -4.55 -9.05 32.71
N ASP A 237 -5.21 -9.68 31.74
CA ASP A 237 -6.42 -10.50 31.93
C ASP A 237 -6.20 -11.99 31.62
N ASN A 238 -5.32 -12.35 30.68
CA ASN A 238 -5.14 -13.75 30.25
C ASN A 238 -4.29 -14.57 31.21
N GLU A 239 -3.37 -13.94 31.95
CA GLU A 239 -2.44 -14.64 32.87
C GLU A 239 -2.65 -14.30 34.35
N ILE A 240 -3.55 -13.35 34.65
CA ILE A 240 -3.76 -12.77 36.00
C ILE A 240 -4.87 -13.47 36.80
N PHE A 241 -5.27 -14.69 36.41
CA PHE A 241 -6.21 -15.51 37.19
C PHE A 241 -5.56 -16.21 38.41
N GLY A 242 -4.36 -15.77 38.84
CA GLY A 242 -3.74 -16.20 40.08
C GLY A 242 -4.35 -15.54 41.32
N THR A 243 -4.34 -16.24 42.46
CA THR A 243 -4.70 -15.67 43.77
C THR A 243 -3.70 -14.56 44.17
N GLY A 244 -4.14 -13.31 44.24
CA GLY A 244 -3.32 -12.15 44.64
C GLY A 244 -4.02 -10.82 44.36
N LYS A 245 -3.47 -9.68 44.82
CA LYS A 245 -4.03 -8.36 44.46
C LYS A 245 -3.71 -8.07 42.98
N ILE A 246 -4.71 -7.64 42.22
CA ILE A 246 -4.60 -7.31 40.78
C ILE A 246 -3.39 -6.38 40.52
N MET A 247 -3.19 -5.40 41.39
CA MET A 247 -2.08 -4.45 41.30
C MET A 247 -0.69 -5.08 41.44
N ASP A 248 -0.53 -6.12 42.26
CA ASP A 248 0.76 -6.80 42.42
C ASP A 248 1.12 -7.56 41.13
N GLN A 249 0.11 -8.08 40.43
CA GLN A 249 0.28 -8.82 39.18
C GLN A 249 0.57 -7.88 38.01
N ILE A 250 -0.12 -6.74 37.92
CA ILE A 250 0.20 -5.66 36.98
C ILE A 250 1.64 -5.17 37.19
N TRP A 251 2.01 -4.89 38.44
CA TRP A 251 3.36 -4.46 38.80
C TRP A 251 4.40 -5.51 38.40
N SER A 252 4.17 -6.79 38.71
CA SER A 252 5.06 -7.88 38.32
C SER A 252 5.19 -8.02 36.79
N GLY A 253 4.08 -7.84 36.06
CA GLY A 253 4.08 -7.86 34.59
C GLY A 253 4.91 -6.73 34.01
N ILE A 254 4.69 -5.49 34.47
CA ILE A 254 5.46 -4.31 34.05
C ILE A 254 6.95 -4.47 34.39
N HIS A 255 7.24 -4.92 35.61
CA HIS A 255 8.61 -5.05 36.09
C HIS A 255 9.41 -6.11 35.30
N SER A 256 8.82 -7.29 35.11
CA SER A 256 9.46 -8.43 34.46
C SER A 256 9.55 -8.30 32.93
N ALA A 257 8.67 -7.53 32.30
CA ALA A 257 8.66 -7.38 30.85
C ALA A 257 9.93 -6.75 30.30
N LYS A 258 10.43 -7.24 29.17
CA LYS A 258 11.59 -6.64 28.50
C LYS A 258 11.27 -5.25 27.97
N VAL A 259 10.06 -5.09 27.43
CA VAL A 259 9.51 -3.88 26.80
C VAL A 259 7.99 -3.90 26.93
N LEU A 260 7.37 -2.73 26.90
CA LEU A 260 5.93 -2.59 27.01
C LEU A 260 5.32 -1.94 25.76
N VAL A 261 4.02 -2.18 25.55
CA VAL A 261 3.21 -1.47 24.57
C VAL A 261 2.04 -0.80 25.31
N ALA A 262 1.71 0.44 24.97
CA ALA A 262 0.60 1.19 25.56
C ALA A 262 -0.38 1.67 24.47
N GLU A 263 -1.62 1.21 24.52
CA GLU A 263 -2.69 1.66 23.61
C GLU A 263 -3.51 2.80 24.22
N LEU A 264 -3.32 4.01 23.70
CA LEU A 264 -3.80 5.25 24.31
C LEU A 264 -5.15 5.73 23.75
N THR A 265 -5.71 5.07 22.73
CA THR A 265 -7.00 5.46 22.13
C THR A 265 -8.11 5.53 23.17
N ASN A 266 -8.97 6.54 23.05
CA ASN A 266 -10.06 6.87 23.97
C ASN A 266 -9.62 7.22 25.40
N ARG A 267 -8.32 7.47 25.62
CA ARG A 267 -7.76 7.99 26.87
C ARG A 267 -8.11 7.15 28.10
N ASN A 268 -7.93 5.82 28.02
CA ASN A 268 -8.27 4.95 29.13
C ASN A 268 -7.42 5.26 30.39
N PRO A 269 -8.02 5.59 31.54
CA PRO A 269 -7.29 6.02 32.74
C PRO A 269 -6.41 4.91 33.34
N ASN A 270 -6.80 3.65 33.19
CA ASN A 270 -6.00 2.53 33.70
C ASN A 270 -4.71 2.36 32.90
N VAL A 271 -4.78 2.50 31.57
CA VAL A 271 -3.60 2.44 30.70
C VAL A 271 -2.62 3.56 31.05
N PHE A 272 -3.09 4.78 31.31
CA PHE A 272 -2.20 5.87 31.74
C PHE A 272 -1.59 5.64 33.13
N TYR A 273 -2.36 5.05 34.05
CA TYR A 273 -1.84 4.70 35.36
C TYR A 273 -0.70 3.68 35.25
N GLU A 274 -0.91 2.60 34.50
CA GLU A 274 0.11 1.58 34.22
C GLU A 274 1.33 2.15 33.49
N LEU A 275 1.09 3.04 32.51
CA LEU A 275 2.16 3.76 31.80
C LEU A 275 3.00 4.61 32.75
N GLY A 276 2.37 5.29 33.72
CA GLY A 276 3.07 6.04 34.75
C GLY A 276 3.97 5.16 35.61
N LEU A 277 3.50 3.96 36.00
CA LEU A 277 4.33 2.98 36.73
C LEU A 277 5.51 2.49 35.87
N ALA A 278 5.28 2.22 34.59
CA ALA A 278 6.32 1.82 33.65
C ALA A 278 7.39 2.90 33.49
N HIS A 279 7.00 4.17 33.39
CA HIS A 279 7.92 5.30 33.34
C HIS A 279 8.72 5.45 34.64
N ALA A 280 8.08 5.31 35.80
CA ALA A 280 8.76 5.36 37.09
C ALA A 280 9.83 4.26 37.24
N LEU A 281 9.58 3.10 36.63
CA LEU A 281 10.52 1.97 36.55
C LEU A 281 11.52 2.08 35.38
N GLN A 282 11.49 3.19 34.63
CA GLN A 282 12.35 3.42 33.46
C GLN A 282 12.29 2.28 32.43
N LYS A 283 11.10 1.69 32.26
CA LYS A 283 10.89 0.64 31.26
C LYS A 283 10.71 1.26 29.88
N PRO A 284 11.26 0.64 28.81
CA PRO A 284 11.00 1.08 27.45
C PRO A 284 9.55 0.79 27.08
N VAL A 285 8.84 1.79 26.54
CA VAL A 285 7.43 1.68 26.16
C VAL A 285 7.20 2.15 24.72
N VAL A 286 6.52 1.33 23.92
CA VAL A 286 6.01 1.69 22.60
C VAL A 286 4.60 2.24 22.74
N LEU A 287 4.41 3.50 22.37
CA LEU A 287 3.10 4.17 22.45
C LEU A 287 2.33 4.00 21.13
N VAL A 288 1.04 3.70 21.24
CA VAL A 288 0.13 3.50 20.10
C VAL A 288 -1.17 4.27 20.33
N SER A 289 -1.70 4.92 19.28
CA SER A 289 -2.99 5.61 19.33
C SER A 289 -3.64 5.67 17.94
N SER A 290 -4.97 5.71 17.86
CA SER A 290 -5.68 5.95 16.60
C SER A 290 -5.65 7.41 16.17
N ASN A 291 -5.32 8.33 17.08
CA ASN A 291 -5.33 9.77 16.81
C ASN A 291 -4.43 10.54 17.80
N GLU A 292 -4.00 11.75 17.39
CA GLU A 292 -3.15 12.61 18.21
C GLU A 292 -3.89 13.28 19.37
N VAL A 293 -5.21 13.41 19.27
CA VAL A 293 -6.03 14.09 20.28
C VAL A 293 -6.00 13.29 21.58
N ASP A 294 -5.98 11.98 21.51
CA ASP A 294 -5.95 11.11 22.68
C ASP A 294 -4.60 11.06 23.40
N VAL A 295 -3.54 11.61 22.81
CA VAL A 295 -2.20 11.64 23.40
C VAL A 295 -2.01 12.94 24.21
N PRO A 296 -1.85 12.86 25.54
CA PRO A 296 -1.54 14.01 26.38
C PRO A 296 -0.25 14.71 25.93
N PHE A 297 -0.18 16.03 26.13
CA PHE A 297 0.98 16.83 25.74
C PHE A 297 2.30 16.28 26.32
N ASP A 298 2.28 15.80 27.55
CA ASP A 298 3.44 15.21 28.24
C ASP A 298 3.97 13.96 27.55
N LEU A 299 3.20 13.28 26.70
CA LEU A 299 3.64 12.11 25.95
C LEU A 299 4.04 12.42 24.51
N LYS A 300 3.74 13.63 23.99
CA LYS A 300 3.95 13.98 22.57
C LYS A 300 5.43 14.05 22.16
N HIS A 301 6.33 14.18 23.11
CA HIS A 301 7.77 14.15 22.86
C HIS A 301 8.32 12.72 22.72
N ILE A 302 7.53 11.71 23.12
CA ILE A 302 7.82 10.30 22.90
C ILE A 302 7.22 9.90 21.56
N ARG A 303 7.91 9.04 20.82
CA ARG A 303 7.40 8.54 19.54
C ARG A 303 6.11 7.75 19.74
N VAL A 304 5.04 8.15 19.05
CA VAL A 304 3.76 7.46 19.03
C VAL A 304 3.50 6.85 17.65
N ILE A 305 3.03 5.61 17.61
CA ILE A 305 2.54 4.95 16.41
C ILE A 305 1.08 5.31 16.22
N TYR A 306 0.77 5.99 15.12
CA TYR A 306 -0.61 6.28 14.74
C TYR A 306 -1.16 5.27 13.72
N TYR A 307 -2.42 4.89 13.90
CA TYR A 307 -3.19 4.04 12.96
C TYR A 307 -4.54 4.66 12.62
N ASP A 308 -5.01 4.45 11.39
CA ASP A 308 -6.30 4.96 10.91
C ASP A 308 -7.18 3.79 10.49
N VAL A 309 -8.26 3.55 11.22
CA VAL A 309 -9.18 2.43 10.96
C VAL A 309 -9.94 2.55 9.63
N SER A 310 -9.89 3.72 8.97
CA SER A 310 -10.45 3.92 7.63
C SER A 310 -9.58 3.34 6.50
N ASP A 311 -8.30 3.03 6.78
CA ASP A 311 -7.42 2.35 5.83
C ASP A 311 -7.69 0.83 5.85
N PRO A 312 -8.14 0.19 4.75
CA PRO A 312 -8.43 -1.25 4.75
C PRO A 312 -7.25 -2.17 5.15
N PHE A 313 -6.01 -1.66 5.14
CA PHE A 313 -4.79 -2.38 5.52
C PHE A 313 -4.23 -1.95 6.89
N TRP A 314 -4.94 -1.10 7.63
CA TRP A 314 -4.47 -0.51 8.90
C TRP A 314 -3.98 -1.58 9.87
N GLY A 315 -4.69 -2.71 9.96
CA GLY A 315 -4.35 -3.78 10.89
C GLY A 315 -2.99 -4.42 10.59
N SER A 316 -2.76 -4.81 9.33
CA SER A 316 -1.45 -5.36 8.91
C SER A 316 -0.32 -4.35 9.08
N GLN A 317 -0.55 -3.09 8.72
CA GLN A 317 0.47 -2.04 8.89
C GLN A 317 0.78 -1.80 10.36
N LEU A 318 -0.23 -1.85 11.24
CA LEU A 318 -0.05 -1.65 12.67
C LEU A 318 0.75 -2.80 13.30
N ILE A 319 0.48 -4.05 12.91
CA ILE A 319 1.26 -5.22 13.34
C ILE A 319 2.75 -5.00 13.03
N ASP A 320 3.06 -4.64 11.78
CA ASP A 320 4.44 -4.43 11.33
C ASP A 320 5.11 -3.27 12.07
N LYS A 321 4.42 -2.13 12.21
CA LYS A 321 4.93 -0.96 12.91
C LYS A 321 5.20 -1.27 14.39
N VAL A 322 4.29 -1.96 15.07
CA VAL A 322 4.46 -2.31 16.49
C VAL A 322 5.65 -3.26 16.66
N ALA A 323 5.75 -4.31 15.84
CA ALA A 323 6.88 -5.26 15.89
C ALA A 323 8.23 -4.55 15.66
N GLU A 324 8.32 -3.68 14.66
CA GLU A 324 9.53 -2.87 14.38
C GLU A 324 9.92 -2.00 15.59
N ASN A 325 8.95 -1.31 16.20
CA ASN A 325 9.24 -0.41 17.32
C ASN A 325 9.55 -1.16 18.61
N ILE A 326 9.00 -2.35 18.82
CA ILE A 326 9.39 -3.25 19.92
C ILE A 326 10.88 -3.58 19.81
N LEU A 327 11.33 -4.06 18.65
CA LEU A 327 12.74 -4.39 18.44
C LEU A 327 13.64 -3.16 18.57
N SER A 328 13.21 -2.02 18.01
CA SER A 328 13.94 -0.75 18.13
C SER A 328 14.07 -0.28 19.59
N ALA A 329 13.02 -0.42 20.40
CA ALA A 329 13.02 -0.05 21.81
C ALA A 329 13.87 -1.00 22.68
N ILE A 330 14.04 -2.26 22.25
CA ILE A 330 14.96 -3.20 22.91
C ILE A 330 16.42 -2.86 22.58
N GLU A 331 16.70 -2.47 21.33
CA GLU A 331 18.05 -2.12 20.88
C GLU A 331 18.50 -0.75 21.42
N ASN A 332 17.61 0.24 21.43
CA ASN A 332 17.87 1.63 21.84
C ASN A 332 16.85 2.06 22.92
N PRO A 333 16.92 1.50 24.13
CA PRO A 333 15.92 1.75 25.19
C PRO A 333 15.83 3.22 25.59
N GLU A 334 16.91 4.00 25.49
CA GLU A 334 16.96 5.43 25.81
C GLU A 334 16.06 6.31 24.94
N GLU A 335 15.63 5.84 23.77
CA GLU A 335 14.66 6.53 22.91
C GLU A 335 13.20 6.22 23.29
N ALA A 336 12.99 5.14 24.06
CA ALA A 336 11.69 4.62 24.46
C ALA A 336 11.42 4.73 25.97
N VAL A 337 12.37 5.29 26.73
CA VAL A 337 12.28 5.55 28.17
C VAL A 337 12.09 7.05 28.40
N LEU A 338 11.15 7.41 29.26
CA LEU A 338 11.03 8.78 29.76
C LEU A 338 12.26 9.08 30.64
N LYS A 339 13.16 9.94 30.17
CA LYS A 339 14.40 10.28 30.89
C LYS A 339 14.07 11.13 32.12
N ASN A 340 14.62 10.74 33.26
CA ASN A 340 14.74 11.64 34.40
C ASN A 340 15.79 12.69 34.03
N VAL A 341 15.41 13.96 34.06
CA VAL A 341 16.40 15.04 33.99
C VAL A 341 17.09 15.05 35.35
N GLU A 342 18.37 14.67 35.38
CA GLU A 342 19.25 14.92 36.54
C GLU A 342 19.67 16.39 36.60
#